data_AF-A0A8S1DI14-F1
#
_entry.id   AF-A0A8S1DI14-F1
#
_cell.length_a   1.000
_cell.length_b   1.000
_cell.length_c   1.000
_cell.angle_alpha   90.00
_cell.angle_beta   90.00
_cell.angle_gamma   90.00
#
_symmetry.space_group_name_H-M   'P 1'
#
loop_
_entity.id
_entity.type
_entity.pdbx_description
1 polymer ?
#
loop_
_entity_poly.entity_id
_entity_poly.type
_entity_poly.pdbx_seq_one_letter_code
_entity_poly.pdbx_strand_id
1 'polypeptide(L)'
;MGAVLEGLRSLDAYPKPDEEQSVKTVTGAVVSVISHIIMLLLLLTNLTEYLSNPGLSEEIFVDVSRGSKLNINLDIVVPGISCQFLGLDAVDTSGDQHLQISHNIFKRRLNAQGQPIEDPQRTESLGSSKADEFKKTIEKLAEKKEGGEEKKEKEVKCGSCYGAESEDLKCCNTCADVREAYRNKQWSLPEPDKIEQCKNENFSEHLKTAFTEGCQIYGYLEVNRAGGSFHIAPGQSFSINHVHVHDVQPFSSSSFNMSHNIRHLSFGQSIEGKGSPLDGHYEIASDGIVFLES
;
A
#
# COMPACT_ATOMS: atom_id res chain seq x y z
N MET A 1 32.61 -51.80 16.95
CA MET A 1 31.42 -52.56 16.49
C MET A 1 30.97 -53.65 17.46
N GLY A 2 31.86 -54.30 18.24
CA GLY A 2 31.47 -55.37 19.18
C GLY A 2 30.50 -54.96 20.30
N ALA A 3 30.74 -53.82 20.95
CA ALA A 3 29.90 -53.35 22.06
C ALA A 3 28.45 -52.98 21.65
N VAL A 4 28.25 -52.48 20.42
CA VAL A 4 26.92 -52.17 19.88
C VAL A 4 26.16 -53.46 19.55
N LEU A 5 26.87 -54.47 19.03
CA LEU A 5 26.30 -55.78 18.74
C LEU A 5 25.85 -56.52 20.01
N GLU A 6 26.61 -56.42 21.10
CA GLU A 6 26.24 -56.98 22.40
C GLU A 6 25.00 -56.31 22.99
N GLY A 7 24.88 -54.98 22.89
CA GLY A 7 23.68 -54.25 23.34
C GLY A 7 22.43 -54.55 22.49
N LEU A 8 22.59 -54.77 21.19
CA LEU A 8 21.49 -55.21 20.31
C LEU A 8 21.02 -56.63 20.65
N ARG A 9 21.93 -57.50 21.12
CA ARG A 9 21.61 -58.89 21.50
C ARG A 9 20.75 -58.99 22.77
N SER A 10 20.76 -57.98 23.63
CA SER A 10 19.84 -57.87 24.78
C SER A 10 18.46 -57.32 24.45
N LEU A 11 18.26 -56.75 23.26
CA LEU A 11 16.97 -56.22 22.80
C LEU A 11 16.12 -57.27 22.05
N ASP A 12 16.66 -58.47 21.84
CA ASP A 12 15.97 -59.60 21.23
C ASP A 12 15.04 -60.25 22.26
N ALA A 13 13.77 -59.81 22.29
CA ALA A 13 12.77 -60.21 23.28
C ALA A 13 12.16 -61.61 23.06
N TYR A 14 12.56 -62.32 22.00
CA TYR A 14 11.97 -63.60 21.62
C TYR A 14 12.94 -64.79 21.78
N PRO A 15 12.47 -65.94 22.31
CA PRO A 15 13.29 -67.14 22.41
C PRO A 15 13.64 -67.66 21.01
N LYS A 16 14.91 -67.99 20.79
CA LYS A 16 15.41 -68.48 19.51
C LYS A 16 14.91 -69.92 19.28
N PRO A 17 14.37 -70.25 18.10
CA PRO A 17 13.93 -71.61 17.79
C PRO A 17 15.12 -72.58 17.71
N ASP A 18 14.86 -73.85 18.02
CA ASP A 18 15.85 -74.94 17.95
C ASP A 18 16.40 -75.09 16.53
N GLU A 19 17.72 -75.32 16.40
CA GLU A 19 18.41 -75.32 15.10
C GLU A 19 17.87 -76.37 14.13
N GLU A 20 17.29 -77.47 14.65
CA GLU A 20 16.70 -78.58 13.89
C GLU A 20 15.38 -78.21 13.19
N GLN A 21 14.71 -77.14 13.63
CA GLN A 21 13.44 -76.65 13.07
C GLN A 21 13.62 -75.39 12.21
N SER A 22 14.83 -74.83 12.12
CA SER A 22 15.11 -73.57 11.41
C SER A 22 15.86 -73.80 10.09
N VAL A 23 15.17 -73.74 8.96
CA VAL A 23 15.82 -73.79 7.64
C VAL A 23 16.26 -72.38 7.24
N LYS A 24 17.55 -72.07 7.39
CA LYS A 24 18.14 -70.78 7.00
C LYS A 24 18.32 -70.74 5.48
N THR A 25 17.55 -69.90 4.78
CA THR A 25 17.67 -69.70 3.33
C THR A 25 18.32 -68.35 3.01
N VAL A 26 19.30 -68.36 2.09
CA VAL A 26 19.98 -67.13 1.65
C VAL A 26 19.01 -66.16 0.97
N THR A 27 18.07 -66.69 0.18
CA THR A 27 17.02 -65.89 -0.46
C THR A 27 16.12 -65.20 0.56
N GLY A 28 15.74 -65.88 1.64
CA GLY A 28 14.97 -65.28 2.73
C GLY A 28 15.72 -64.12 3.39
N ALA A 29 17.02 -64.28 3.66
CA ALA A 29 17.84 -63.23 4.23
C ALA A 29 17.94 -61.99 3.31
N VAL A 30 18.11 -62.19 2.01
CA VAL A 30 18.14 -61.09 1.03
C VAL A 30 16.81 -60.34 1.00
N VAL A 31 15.69 -61.07 0.96
CA VAL A 31 14.35 -60.46 1.00
C VAL A 31 14.11 -59.68 2.29
N SER A 32 14.53 -60.21 3.44
CA SER A 32 14.44 -59.51 4.73
C SER A 32 15.28 -58.23 4.75
N VAL A 33 16.51 -58.24 4.24
CA VAL A 33 17.36 -57.03 4.19
C VAL A 33 16.72 -55.96 3.31
N ILE A 34 16.25 -56.32 2.11
CA ILE A 34 15.56 -55.39 1.21
C ILE A 34 14.31 -54.81 1.86
N SER A 35 13.52 -55.66 2.53
CA SER A 35 12.32 -55.22 3.26
C SER A 35 12.64 -54.22 4.38
N HIS A 36 13.69 -54.46 5.17
CA HIS A 36 14.11 -53.52 6.22
C HIS A 36 14.64 -52.20 5.64
N ILE A 37 15.34 -52.23 4.51
CA ILE A 37 15.78 -51.01 3.82
C ILE A 37 14.56 -50.19 3.38
N ILE A 38 13.56 -50.83 2.75
CA ILE A 38 12.34 -50.14 2.32
C ILE A 38 11.57 -49.58 3.52
N MET A 39 11.41 -50.36 4.59
CA MET A 39 10.77 -49.90 5.83
C MET A 39 11.49 -48.70 6.45
N LEU A 40 12.83 -48.72 6.50
CA LEU A 40 13.62 -47.61 7.01
C LEU A 40 13.48 -46.37 6.12
N LEU A 41 13.51 -46.54 4.80
CA LEU A 41 13.34 -45.45 3.84
C LEU A 41 11.97 -44.79 4.02
N LEU A 42 10.89 -45.59 4.07
CA LEU A 42 9.54 -45.08 4.29
C LEU A 42 9.38 -44.41 5.65
N LEU A 43 10.01 -44.95 6.71
CA LEU A 43 9.99 -44.34 8.03
C LEU A 43 10.68 -42.98 8.04
N LEU A 44 11.86 -42.88 7.43
CA LEU A 44 12.62 -41.63 7.37
C LEU A 44 11.87 -40.58 6.54
N THR A 45 11.30 -40.95 5.40
CA THR A 45 10.55 -39.99 4.57
C THR A 45 9.30 -39.47 5.29
N ASN A 46 8.51 -40.36 5.91
CA ASN A 46 7.33 -39.95 6.67
C ASN A 46 7.71 -39.11 7.89
N LEU A 47 8.80 -39.46 8.58
CA LEU A 47 9.28 -38.67 9.72
C LEU A 47 9.73 -37.28 9.29
N THR A 48 10.45 -37.16 8.17
CA THR A 48 10.85 -35.86 7.64
C THR A 48 9.64 -35.04 7.22
N GLU A 49 8.63 -35.65 6.60
CA GLU A 49 7.40 -34.96 6.19
C GLU A 49 6.60 -34.49 7.41
N TYR A 50 6.41 -35.36 8.41
CA TYR A 50 5.73 -35.03 9.66
C TYR A 50 6.43 -33.90 10.44
N LEU A 51 7.77 -33.88 10.45
CA LEU A 51 8.55 -32.85 11.15
C LEU A 51 8.70 -31.56 10.34
N SER A 52 8.67 -31.61 9.00
CA SER A 52 8.89 -30.45 8.14
C SER A 52 7.60 -29.74 7.74
N ASN A 53 6.46 -30.43 7.76
CA ASN A 53 5.19 -29.89 7.30
C ASN A 53 4.23 -29.73 8.49
N PRO A 54 4.21 -28.57 9.18
CA PRO A 54 3.21 -28.29 10.20
C PRO A 54 1.84 -28.31 9.51
N GLY A 55 0.98 -29.26 9.88
CA GLY A 55 -0.28 -29.53 9.19
C GLY A 55 -1.16 -28.29 9.02
N LEU A 56 -1.13 -27.69 7.84
CA LEU A 56 -2.04 -26.63 7.44
C LEU A 56 -3.39 -27.26 7.08
N SER A 57 -4.30 -27.34 8.03
CA SER A 57 -5.67 -27.80 7.78
C SER A 57 -6.54 -26.62 7.31
N GLU A 58 -6.94 -26.64 6.05
CA GLU A 58 -7.91 -25.67 5.52
C GLU A 58 -9.33 -26.13 5.90
N GLU A 59 -9.93 -25.45 6.87
CA GLU A 59 -11.32 -25.66 7.25
C GLU A 59 -12.17 -24.44 6.87
N ILE A 60 -13.35 -24.70 6.31
CA ILE A 60 -14.31 -23.66 5.96
C ILE A 60 -15.23 -23.47 7.16
N PHE A 61 -15.15 -22.31 7.80
CA PHE A 61 -16.02 -21.92 8.90
C PHE A 61 -16.84 -20.67 8.53
N VAL A 62 -18.00 -20.51 9.17
CA VAL A 62 -18.79 -19.29 9.05
C VAL A 62 -18.11 -18.20 9.86
N ASP A 63 -17.75 -17.10 9.20
CA ASP A 63 -17.17 -15.96 9.88
C ASP A 63 -18.24 -15.19 10.68
N VAL A 64 -18.14 -15.26 12.00
CA VAL A 64 -19.01 -14.54 12.95
C VAL A 64 -18.38 -13.22 13.43
N SER A 65 -17.16 -12.89 13.00
CA SER A 65 -16.50 -11.64 13.38
C SER A 65 -17.18 -10.45 12.69
N ARG A 66 -17.91 -9.65 13.46
CA ARG A 66 -18.51 -8.39 12.97
C ARG A 66 -17.57 -7.22 13.23
N GLY A 67 -17.36 -6.39 12.21
CA GLY A 67 -16.60 -5.13 12.35
C GLY A 67 -15.09 -5.30 12.52
N SER A 68 -14.52 -6.44 12.13
CA SER A 68 -13.06 -6.58 12.10
C SER A 68 -12.46 -5.69 10.99
N LYS A 69 -11.31 -5.09 11.29
CA LYS A 69 -10.49 -4.37 10.31
C LYS A 69 -9.55 -5.34 9.60
N LEU A 70 -9.27 -5.06 8.34
CA LEU A 70 -8.34 -5.82 7.50
C LEU A 70 -7.22 -4.89 7.04
N ASN A 71 -5.98 -5.36 7.17
CA ASN A 71 -4.83 -4.63 6.63
C ASN A 71 -4.59 -5.07 5.19
N ILE A 72 -4.59 -4.13 4.26
CA ILE A 72 -4.13 -4.34 2.89
C ILE A 72 -2.67 -3.88 2.84
N ASN A 73 -1.72 -4.80 2.69
CA ASN A 73 -0.31 -4.46 2.57
C ASN A 73 0.02 -4.30 1.08
N LEU A 74 0.65 -3.19 0.71
CA LEU A 74 1.00 -2.94 -0.68
C LEU A 74 2.41 -2.35 -0.83
N ASP A 75 3.03 -2.66 -1.96
CA ASP A 75 4.20 -1.99 -2.53
C ASP A 75 3.99 -1.95 -4.06
N ILE A 76 3.62 -0.78 -4.57
CA ILE A 76 3.26 -0.56 -5.97
C ILE A 76 4.10 0.60 -6.51
N VAL A 77 4.69 0.40 -7.69
CA VAL A 77 5.50 1.40 -8.38
C VAL A 77 4.81 1.86 -9.65
N VAL A 78 4.59 3.17 -9.77
CA VAL A 78 4.02 3.85 -10.94
C VAL A 78 5.12 4.74 -11.56
N PRO A 79 5.84 4.29 -12.60
CA PRO A 79 6.95 5.05 -13.18
C PRO A 79 6.52 6.28 -13.98
N GLY A 80 5.28 6.33 -14.45
CA GLY A 80 4.80 7.38 -15.37
C GLY A 80 4.30 8.66 -14.70
N ILE A 81 4.19 8.68 -13.36
CA ILE A 81 3.56 9.79 -12.62
C ILE A 81 4.30 10.04 -11.29
N SER A 82 4.57 11.32 -11.00
CA SER A 82 5.17 11.78 -9.75
C SER A 82 4.21 11.63 -8.55
N CYS A 83 4.76 11.33 -7.35
CA CYS A 83 3.98 11.07 -6.14
C CYS A 83 3.03 12.18 -5.71
N GLN A 84 3.33 13.44 -6.03
CA GLN A 84 2.52 14.60 -5.66
C GLN A 84 1.18 14.65 -6.38
N PHE A 85 1.06 13.94 -7.51
CA PHE A 85 -0.16 13.87 -8.30
C PHE A 85 -0.86 12.54 -8.19
N LEU A 86 -0.42 11.63 -7.31
CA LEU A 86 -1.01 10.29 -7.21
C LEU A 86 -1.81 10.18 -5.91
N GLY A 87 -3.11 9.96 -6.00
CA GLY A 87 -4.01 9.66 -4.89
C GLY A 87 -4.12 8.16 -4.63
N LEU A 88 -4.46 7.79 -3.39
CA LEU A 88 -4.84 6.44 -2.99
C LEU A 88 -6.09 6.57 -2.11
N ASP A 89 -7.17 5.97 -2.57
CA ASP A 89 -8.48 6.05 -1.94
C ASP A 89 -9.08 4.66 -1.81
N ALA A 90 -9.87 4.43 -0.76
CA ALA A 90 -10.60 3.19 -0.56
C ALA A 90 -12.05 3.47 -0.21
N VAL A 91 -12.94 2.69 -0.81
CA VAL A 91 -14.40 2.76 -0.63
C VAL A 91 -14.91 1.37 -0.31
N ASP A 92 -15.73 1.25 0.74
CA ASP A 92 -16.43 0.02 1.06
C ASP A 92 -17.90 0.07 0.65
N THR A 93 -18.57 -1.09 0.67
CA THR A 93 -20.01 -1.19 0.35
C THR A 93 -20.92 -0.42 1.32
N SER A 94 -20.42 -0.02 2.49
CA SER A 94 -21.17 0.80 3.44
C SER A 94 -21.13 2.29 3.08
N GLY A 95 -20.28 2.67 2.13
CA GLY A 95 -20.01 4.05 1.76
C GLY A 95 -19.01 4.74 2.69
N ASP A 96 -18.32 4.00 3.58
CA ASP A 96 -17.23 4.57 4.38
C ASP A 96 -16.06 4.88 3.43
N GLN A 97 -15.77 6.17 3.28
CA GLN A 97 -14.68 6.64 2.43
C GLN A 97 -13.45 6.93 3.27
N HIS A 98 -12.39 6.20 2.99
CA HIS A 98 -11.07 6.53 3.50
C HIS A 98 -10.33 7.34 2.41
N LEU A 99 -10.54 8.65 2.41
CA LEU A 99 -9.91 9.59 1.47
C LEU A 99 -8.52 9.99 1.96
N GLN A 100 -7.54 10.05 1.05
CA GLN A 100 -6.16 10.47 1.37
C GLN A 100 -5.56 9.73 2.58
N ILE A 101 -5.60 8.39 2.54
CA ILE A 101 -5.15 7.47 3.60
C ILE A 101 -3.68 7.74 3.91
N SER A 102 -3.45 8.56 4.94
CA SER A 102 -2.15 9.14 5.28
C SER A 102 -1.47 8.44 6.44
N HIS A 103 -2.23 7.65 7.19
CA HIS A 103 -1.73 6.86 8.29
C HIS A 103 -1.25 5.52 7.71
N ASN A 104 0.07 5.31 7.69
CA ASN A 104 0.76 4.07 7.30
C ASN A 104 1.02 3.83 5.81
N ILE A 105 0.71 4.79 4.94
CA ILE A 105 1.13 4.79 3.53
C ILE A 105 2.24 5.83 3.31
N PHE A 106 3.31 5.37 2.67
CA PHE A 106 4.47 6.16 2.31
C PHE A 106 4.58 6.29 0.80
N LYS A 107 4.97 7.47 0.35
CA LYS A 107 5.22 7.76 -1.06
C LYS A 107 6.68 8.15 -1.24
N ARG A 108 7.35 7.52 -2.19
CA ARG A 108 8.75 7.80 -2.52
C ARG A 108 8.88 8.15 -3.99
N ARG A 109 9.42 9.34 -4.26
CA ARG A 109 9.69 9.82 -5.62
C ARG A 109 10.82 9.01 -6.25
N LEU A 110 10.62 8.63 -7.49
CA LEU A 110 11.55 7.86 -8.30
C LEU A 110 12.01 8.66 -9.51
N ASN A 111 13.25 8.51 -9.91
CA ASN A 111 13.74 9.02 -11.19
C ASN A 111 13.23 8.16 -12.36
N ALA A 112 13.51 8.59 -13.59
CA ALA A 112 13.16 7.85 -14.80
C ALA A 112 13.77 6.42 -14.86
N GLN A 113 14.80 6.14 -14.06
CA GLN A 113 15.45 4.83 -13.94
C GLN A 113 14.87 3.99 -12.79
N GLY A 114 13.85 4.47 -12.08
CA GLY A 114 13.21 3.77 -10.96
C GLY A 114 14.00 3.81 -9.65
N GLN A 115 14.99 4.69 -9.53
CA GLN A 115 15.78 4.89 -8.31
C GLN A 115 15.19 6.01 -7.44
N PRO A 116 15.28 5.89 -6.10
CA PRO A 116 14.74 6.90 -5.21
C PRO A 116 15.54 8.21 -5.29
N ILE A 117 14.83 9.33 -5.47
CA ILE A 117 15.41 10.69 -5.48
C ILE A 117 15.46 11.26 -4.06
N GLU A 118 14.52 10.86 -3.22
CA GLU A 118 14.29 11.44 -1.89
C GLU A 118 13.96 10.35 -0.87
N ASP A 119 14.23 10.63 0.40
CA ASP A 119 13.76 9.80 1.51
C ASP A 119 12.23 9.72 1.50
N PRO A 120 11.65 8.58 1.93
CA PRO A 120 10.21 8.38 1.88
C PRO A 120 9.49 9.40 2.78
N GLN A 121 8.67 10.24 2.17
CA GLN A 121 7.77 11.11 2.92
C GLN A 121 6.50 10.33 3.26
N ARG A 122 6.05 10.43 4.52
CA ARG A 122 4.70 10.00 4.87
C ARG A 122 3.73 10.84 4.06
N THR A 123 2.63 10.25 3.58
CA THR A 123 1.60 11.02 2.87
C THR A 123 1.04 12.05 3.85
N GLU A 124 1.55 13.28 3.82
CA GLU A 124 0.98 14.36 4.61
C GLU A 124 -0.18 14.96 3.83
N SER A 125 -1.31 15.15 4.52
CA SER A 125 -2.36 16.04 4.05
C SER A 125 -1.68 17.39 3.73
N LEU A 126 -1.74 17.82 2.47
CA LEU A 126 -1.37 19.18 2.09
C LEU A 126 -2.30 20.14 2.85
N GLY A 127 -1.92 20.52 4.06
CA GLY A 127 -2.73 21.39 4.90
C GLY A 127 -2.38 21.40 6.39
N SER A 128 -1.82 20.32 6.97
CA SER A 128 -1.67 20.26 8.44
C SER A 128 -0.27 20.58 8.96
N SER A 129 0.81 20.11 8.34
CA SER A 129 2.15 20.27 8.93
C SER A 129 2.70 21.69 8.88
N LYS A 130 2.49 22.42 7.78
CA LYS A 130 2.85 23.85 7.72
C LYS A 130 1.93 24.71 8.58
N ALA A 131 0.67 24.31 8.79
CA ALA A 131 -0.24 25.03 9.66
C ALA A 131 0.16 24.86 11.13
N ASP A 132 0.52 23.66 11.58
CA ASP A 132 0.92 23.39 12.96
C ASP A 132 2.32 23.93 13.30
N GLU A 133 3.24 23.93 12.33
CA GLU A 133 4.57 24.55 12.49
C GLU A 133 4.48 26.09 12.46
N PHE A 134 3.60 26.66 11.63
CA PHE A 134 3.31 28.08 11.60
C PHE A 134 2.56 28.53 12.86
N LYS A 135 1.63 27.72 13.39
CA LYS A 135 0.90 28.01 14.64
C LYS A 135 1.83 28.00 15.86
N LYS A 136 2.75 27.03 15.95
CA LYS A 136 3.82 27.01 16.96
C LYS A 136 4.78 28.20 16.84
N THR A 137 5.02 28.68 15.63
CA THR A 137 5.85 29.86 15.38
C THR A 137 5.13 31.15 15.78
N ILE A 138 3.82 31.25 15.50
CA ILE A 138 2.95 32.38 15.90
C ILE A 138 2.76 32.43 17.42
N GLU A 139 2.58 31.29 18.10
CA GLU A 139 2.48 31.23 19.57
C GLU A 139 3.78 31.68 20.25
N LYS A 140 4.95 31.28 19.72
CA LYS A 140 6.26 31.76 20.21
C LYS A 140 6.53 33.25 19.93
N LEU A 141 5.89 33.81 18.90
CA LEU A 141 5.96 35.25 18.59
C LEU A 141 4.98 36.07 19.45
N ALA A 142 3.89 35.46 19.93
CA ALA A 142 2.89 36.09 20.79
C ALA A 142 3.38 36.28 22.25
N GLU A 143 4.27 35.40 22.75
CA GLU A 143 4.81 35.51 24.11
C GLU A 143 5.88 36.61 24.29
N LYS A 144 6.31 37.28 23.22
CA LYS A 144 7.40 38.29 23.26
C LYS A 144 6.97 39.74 23.03
N LYS A 145 5.68 40.06 22.98
CA LYS A 145 5.21 41.45 22.82
C LYS A 145 4.29 41.90 23.95
N GLU A 146 4.84 42.03 25.14
CA GLU A 146 4.42 43.07 26.08
C GLU A 146 5.27 44.32 25.82
N GLY A 147 4.77 45.19 24.95
CA GLY A 147 5.43 46.43 24.58
C GLY A 147 4.64 47.09 23.46
N GLY A 148 3.81 48.07 23.83
CA GLY A 148 2.83 48.70 22.95
C GLY A 148 3.43 49.25 21.67
N GLU A 149 2.90 48.80 20.54
CA GLU A 149 2.96 49.47 19.25
C GLU A 149 1.61 49.33 18.56
N GLU A 150 1.15 50.44 18.00
CA GLU A 150 -0.14 50.63 17.34
C GLU A 150 -0.49 49.47 16.39
N LYS A 151 -1.69 48.91 16.55
CA LYS A 151 -2.28 47.98 15.58
C LYS A 151 -2.51 48.71 14.26
N LYS A 152 -1.53 48.66 13.36
CA LYS A 152 -1.81 48.73 11.91
C LYS A 152 -2.52 47.45 11.53
N GLU A 153 -3.84 47.50 11.54
CA GLU A 153 -4.70 46.60 10.81
C GLU A 153 -4.18 46.57 9.36
N LYS A 154 -3.47 45.50 8.98
CA LYS A 154 -3.12 45.30 7.57
C LYS A 154 -4.45 45.05 6.87
N GLU A 155 -4.94 46.02 6.10
CA GLU A 155 -6.00 45.81 5.12
C GLU A 155 -5.65 44.55 4.32
N VAL A 156 -6.41 43.47 4.54
CA VAL A 156 -6.30 42.26 3.74
C VAL A 156 -6.86 42.62 2.37
N LYS A 157 -5.96 42.95 1.43
CA LYS A 157 -6.33 43.25 0.05
C LYS A 157 -7.03 42.03 -0.54
N CYS A 158 -8.30 42.18 -0.91
CA CYS A 158 -9.08 41.19 -1.62
C CYS A 158 -8.45 40.93 -3.00
N GLY A 159 -7.89 39.74 -3.19
CA GLY A 159 -7.38 39.30 -4.50
C GLY A 159 -8.50 38.87 -5.44
N SER A 160 -8.25 38.95 -6.76
CA SER A 160 -9.22 38.60 -7.79
C SER A 160 -9.35 37.09 -7.98
N CYS A 161 -10.58 36.60 -8.15
CA CYS A 161 -10.83 35.21 -8.56
C CYS A 161 -10.94 35.05 -10.08
N TYR A 162 -10.50 36.05 -10.86
CA TYR A 162 -10.51 36.02 -12.33
C TYR A 162 -11.91 35.73 -12.93
N GLY A 163 -12.98 36.23 -12.29
CA GLY A 163 -14.36 36.05 -12.74
C GLY A 163 -15.07 34.82 -12.16
N ALA A 164 -14.39 34.04 -11.32
CA ALA A 164 -14.96 32.87 -10.66
C ALA A 164 -15.55 33.16 -9.27
N GLU A 165 -15.75 34.43 -8.89
CA GLU A 165 -16.32 34.82 -7.60
C GLU A 165 -17.72 34.20 -7.37
N SER A 166 -18.01 33.77 -6.14
CA SER A 166 -19.31 33.25 -5.70
C SER A 166 -19.85 34.03 -4.50
N GLU A 167 -21.09 33.76 -4.09
CA GLU A 167 -21.68 34.38 -2.90
C GLU A 167 -20.88 34.03 -1.63
N ASP A 168 -20.32 32.82 -1.58
CA ASP A 168 -19.53 32.29 -0.47
C ASP A 168 -18.03 32.66 -0.56
N LEU A 169 -17.48 32.78 -1.77
CA LEU A 169 -16.07 33.11 -2.01
C LEU A 169 -15.94 34.35 -2.89
N LYS A 170 -15.94 35.51 -2.23
CA LYS A 170 -15.90 36.83 -2.90
C LYS A 170 -14.50 37.30 -3.29
N CYS A 171 -13.47 36.74 -2.66
CA CYS A 171 -12.08 37.16 -2.80
C CYS A 171 -11.18 35.92 -2.83
N CYS A 172 -10.16 35.94 -3.70
CA CYS A 172 -9.19 34.86 -3.79
C CYS A 172 -7.80 35.42 -3.49
N ASN A 173 -7.30 35.11 -2.29
CA ASN A 173 -6.03 35.63 -1.79
C ASN A 173 -4.89 34.62 -1.98
N THR A 174 -5.20 33.33 -2.03
CA THR A 174 -4.26 32.24 -2.27
C THR A 174 -4.52 31.53 -3.60
N CYS A 175 -3.55 30.79 -4.11
CA CYS A 175 -3.76 29.94 -5.30
C CYS A 175 -4.83 28.87 -5.04
N ALA A 176 -4.92 28.37 -3.79
CA ALA A 176 -5.96 27.43 -3.38
C ALA A 176 -7.36 28.04 -3.50
N ASP A 177 -7.53 29.31 -3.09
CA ASP A 177 -8.79 30.03 -3.20
C ASP A 177 -9.22 30.17 -4.67
N VAL A 178 -8.28 30.54 -5.55
CA VAL A 178 -8.57 30.66 -7.00
C VAL A 178 -8.99 29.31 -7.57
N ARG A 179 -8.30 28.23 -7.21
CA ARG A 179 -8.67 26.87 -7.65
C ARG A 179 -10.06 26.48 -7.15
N GLU A 180 -10.38 26.75 -5.90
CA GLU A 180 -11.70 26.46 -5.33
C GLU A 180 -12.81 27.24 -6.04
N ALA A 181 -12.59 28.53 -6.34
CA ALA A 181 -13.53 29.35 -7.10
C ALA A 181 -13.82 28.74 -8.48
N TYR A 182 -12.78 28.37 -9.22
CA TYR A 182 -12.92 27.74 -10.54
C TYR A 182 -13.60 26.38 -10.48
N ARG A 183 -13.27 25.56 -9.46
CA ARG A 183 -13.93 24.27 -9.23
C ARG A 183 -15.42 24.42 -8.94
N ASN A 184 -15.80 25.38 -8.09
CA ASN A 184 -17.21 25.67 -7.79
C ASN A 184 -18.00 26.10 -9.02
N LYS A 185 -17.33 26.72 -10.01
CA LYS A 185 -17.91 27.08 -11.31
C LYS A 185 -17.77 25.99 -12.37
N GLN A 186 -17.09 24.88 -12.06
CA GLN A 186 -16.73 23.81 -12.99
C GLN A 186 -15.97 24.31 -14.23
N TRP A 187 -15.12 25.33 -14.05
CA TRP A 187 -14.31 25.93 -15.10
C TRP A 187 -12.90 25.34 -15.10
N SER A 188 -12.27 25.29 -16.28
CA SER A 188 -10.85 24.96 -16.39
C SER A 188 -10.01 26.11 -15.86
N LEU A 189 -9.11 25.81 -14.92
CA LEU A 189 -8.14 26.81 -14.44
C LEU A 189 -7.26 27.28 -15.62
N PRO A 190 -7.11 28.60 -15.85
CA PRO A 190 -6.16 29.11 -16.84
C PRO A 190 -4.73 28.78 -16.42
N GLU A 191 -3.78 28.90 -17.35
CA GLU A 191 -2.37 28.64 -17.10
C GLU A 191 -1.90 29.32 -15.79
N PRO A 192 -1.30 28.56 -14.86
CA PRO A 192 -0.90 29.05 -13.53
C PRO A 192 0.01 30.27 -13.56
N ASP A 193 0.86 30.38 -14.60
CA ASP A 193 1.75 31.52 -14.82
C ASP A 193 0.99 32.85 -15.02
N LYS A 194 -0.28 32.79 -15.44
CA LYS A 194 -1.16 33.96 -15.62
C LYS A 194 -1.86 34.39 -14.32
N ILE A 195 -1.83 33.54 -13.29
CA ILE A 195 -2.49 33.77 -12.00
C ILE A 195 -1.45 34.28 -11.00
N GLU A 196 -1.60 35.51 -10.52
CA GLU A 196 -0.61 36.14 -9.63
C GLU A 196 -0.46 35.37 -8.31
N GLN A 197 -1.57 34.85 -7.78
CA GLN A 197 -1.60 34.06 -6.56
C GLN A 197 -0.87 32.71 -6.71
N CYS A 198 -0.69 32.21 -7.93
CA CYS A 198 -0.06 30.91 -8.21
C CYS A 198 1.41 31.01 -8.67
N LYS A 199 1.93 32.20 -8.99
CA LYS A 199 3.30 32.39 -9.49
C LYS A 199 4.41 31.98 -8.50
N ASN A 200 4.13 32.08 -7.20
CA ASN A 200 5.11 31.81 -6.14
C ASN A 200 5.04 30.37 -5.62
N GLU A 201 3.96 29.64 -5.93
CA GLU A 201 3.95 28.19 -5.77
C GLU A 201 4.75 27.67 -6.96
N ASN A 202 5.77 26.83 -6.76
CA ASN A 202 6.59 26.23 -7.83
C ASN A 202 5.76 25.26 -8.71
N PHE A 203 4.49 25.56 -8.97
CA PHE A 203 3.53 24.73 -9.64
C PHE A 203 3.94 24.42 -11.08
N SER A 204 4.54 25.39 -11.79
CA SER A 204 5.10 25.16 -13.13
C SER A 204 6.32 24.23 -13.11
N GLU A 205 7.04 24.15 -11.99
CA GLU A 205 8.09 23.14 -11.77
C GLU A 205 7.48 21.77 -11.44
N HIS A 206 6.49 21.74 -10.54
CA HIS A 206 5.74 20.53 -10.19
C HIS A 206 5.03 19.91 -11.41
N LEU A 207 4.49 20.71 -12.34
CA LEU A 207 3.91 20.21 -13.59
C LEU A 207 4.94 19.61 -14.54
N LYS A 208 6.17 20.13 -14.56
CA LYS A 208 7.26 19.55 -15.37
C LYS A 208 7.74 18.22 -14.80
N THR A 209 7.71 18.06 -13.48
CA THR A 209 8.06 16.80 -12.82
C THR A 209 6.95 15.76 -12.89
N ALA A 210 5.72 16.15 -13.24
CA ALA A 210 4.54 15.27 -13.23
C ALA A 210 4.70 13.96 -13.99
N PHE A 211 5.31 13.99 -15.18
CA PHE A 211 5.47 12.84 -16.09
C PHE A 211 6.94 12.43 -16.32
N THR A 212 7.88 13.08 -15.63
CA THR A 212 9.31 12.77 -15.75
C THR A 212 9.84 11.96 -14.57
N GLU A 213 9.03 11.84 -13.52
CA GLU A 213 9.30 11.08 -12.31
C GLU A 213 8.27 9.97 -12.12
N GLY A 214 8.66 8.95 -11.37
CA GLY A 214 7.77 7.90 -10.89
C GLY A 214 7.46 8.03 -9.41
N CYS A 215 6.56 7.17 -8.94
CA CYS A 215 6.19 7.06 -7.54
C CYS A 215 6.20 5.60 -7.08
N GLN A 216 6.84 5.33 -5.94
CA GLN A 216 6.63 4.11 -5.18
C GLN A 216 5.64 4.41 -4.04
N ILE A 217 4.51 3.70 -4.01
CA ILE A 217 3.55 3.71 -2.91
C ILE A 217 3.72 2.41 -2.14
N TYR A 218 4.05 2.50 -0.85
CA TYR A 218 4.20 1.30 -0.02
C TYR A 218 3.72 1.52 1.41
N GLY A 219 3.33 0.44 2.08
CA GLY A 219 2.82 0.46 3.44
C GLY A 219 1.60 -0.42 3.60
N TYR A 220 0.67 -0.01 4.46
CA TYR A 220 -0.60 -0.74 4.63
C TYR A 220 -1.79 0.20 4.84
N LEU A 221 -2.96 -0.22 4.37
CA LEU A 221 -4.25 0.44 4.61
C LEU A 221 -5.07 -0.40 5.57
N GLU A 222 -5.66 0.22 6.57
CA GLU A 222 -6.62 -0.41 7.47
C GLU A 222 -8.03 -0.13 6.97
N VAL A 223 -8.72 -1.15 6.46
CA VAL A 223 -10.09 -1.04 5.90
C VAL A 223 -11.07 -1.92 6.66
N ASN A 224 -12.36 -1.67 6.50
CA ASN A 224 -13.39 -2.60 6.96
C ASN A 224 -13.25 -3.94 6.22
N ARG A 225 -13.41 -5.06 6.93
CA ARG A 225 -13.43 -6.39 6.31
C ARG A 225 -14.78 -6.65 5.64
N ALA A 226 -15.04 -5.92 4.57
CA ALA A 226 -16.26 -5.96 3.76
C ALA A 226 -15.89 -5.97 2.26
N GLY A 227 -16.89 -6.11 1.40
CA GLY A 227 -16.71 -5.84 -0.03
C GLY A 227 -16.33 -4.38 -0.24
N GLY A 228 -15.42 -4.10 -1.15
CA GLY A 228 -14.96 -2.76 -1.44
C GLY A 228 -13.91 -2.73 -2.54
N SER A 229 -13.45 -1.53 -2.87
CA SER A 229 -12.40 -1.26 -3.84
C SER A 229 -11.44 -0.23 -3.27
N PHE A 230 -10.18 -0.29 -3.73
CA PHE A 230 -9.25 0.81 -3.56
C PHE A 230 -8.71 1.20 -4.93
N HIS A 231 -8.52 2.49 -5.14
CA HIS A 231 -8.11 3.05 -6.40
C HIS A 231 -6.84 3.90 -6.21
N ILE A 232 -5.93 3.77 -7.17
CA ILE A 232 -4.78 4.65 -7.31
C ILE A 232 -5.02 5.46 -8.57
N ALA A 233 -5.15 6.78 -8.44
CA ALA A 233 -5.52 7.63 -9.56
C ALA A 233 -4.80 8.99 -9.49
N PRO A 234 -4.59 9.65 -10.64
CA PRO A 234 -3.99 10.97 -10.65
C PRO A 234 -4.93 12.01 -10.03
N GLY A 235 -4.37 13.07 -9.46
CA GLY A 235 -5.12 14.18 -8.87
C GLY A 235 -5.44 14.00 -7.39
N GLN A 236 -5.90 15.09 -6.78
CA GLN A 236 -6.46 15.03 -5.43
C GLN A 236 -7.90 14.50 -5.52
N SER A 237 -8.21 13.49 -4.72
CA SER A 237 -9.56 12.97 -4.56
C SER A 237 -10.39 13.89 -3.65
N PHE A 238 -11.64 14.09 -4.03
CA PHE A 238 -12.63 14.81 -3.23
C PHE A 238 -14.03 14.21 -3.47
N SER A 239 -14.95 14.41 -2.53
CA SER A 239 -16.32 13.92 -2.60
C SER A 239 -17.27 15.09 -2.83
N ILE A 240 -17.99 15.10 -3.96
CA ILE A 240 -19.09 16.04 -4.21
C ILE A 240 -20.37 15.22 -4.32
N ASN A 241 -21.37 15.53 -3.48
CA ASN A 241 -22.68 14.88 -3.50
C ASN A 241 -22.62 13.34 -3.43
N HIS A 242 -21.73 12.78 -2.60
CA HIS A 242 -21.49 11.33 -2.47
C HIS A 242 -20.86 10.66 -3.71
N VAL A 243 -20.41 11.43 -4.70
CA VAL A 243 -19.64 10.92 -5.84
C VAL A 243 -18.16 11.22 -5.62
N HIS A 244 -17.34 10.19 -5.76
CA HIS A 244 -15.89 10.30 -5.66
C HIS A 244 -15.30 10.81 -6.98
N VAL A 245 -14.59 11.94 -6.95
CA VAL A 245 -14.03 12.58 -8.14
C VAL A 245 -12.56 12.94 -7.89
N HIS A 246 -11.73 12.76 -8.91
CA HIS A 246 -10.33 13.18 -8.89
C HIS A 246 -10.15 14.50 -9.65
N ASP A 247 -9.50 15.49 -9.02
CA ASP A 247 -9.05 16.71 -9.69
C ASP A 247 -7.81 16.42 -10.51
N VAL A 248 -8.01 16.05 -11.77
CA VAL A 248 -6.91 15.82 -12.73
C VAL A 248 -6.46 17.11 -13.41
N GLN A 249 -6.96 18.31 -13.04
CA GLN A 249 -6.49 19.54 -13.69
C GLN A 249 -5.06 19.88 -13.27
N PRO A 250 -4.18 20.32 -14.20
CA PRO A 250 -4.45 20.74 -15.59
C PRO A 250 -4.28 19.63 -16.65
N PHE A 251 -4.26 18.36 -16.25
CA PHE A 251 -4.05 17.23 -17.15
C PHE A 251 -5.34 16.92 -17.95
N SER A 252 -5.17 16.52 -19.21
CA SER A 252 -6.27 16.00 -20.03
C SER A 252 -6.75 14.68 -19.43
N SER A 253 -8.06 14.55 -19.21
CA SER A 253 -8.71 13.42 -18.54
C SER A 253 -8.53 12.06 -19.24
N SER A 254 -7.89 12.01 -20.41
CA SER A 254 -7.84 10.80 -21.26
C SER A 254 -6.43 10.33 -21.64
N SER A 255 -5.33 10.90 -21.11
CA SER A 255 -3.97 10.52 -21.56
C SER A 255 -2.91 10.55 -20.46
N PHE A 256 -3.08 9.73 -19.43
CA PHE A 256 -2.05 9.51 -18.41
C PHE A 256 -1.67 8.02 -18.34
N ASN A 257 -0.37 7.76 -18.30
CA ASN A 257 0.19 6.41 -18.26
C ASN A 257 0.18 5.87 -16.82
N MET A 258 -0.70 4.91 -16.55
CA MET A 258 -0.83 4.19 -15.27
C MET A 258 -0.19 2.81 -15.31
N SER A 259 0.72 2.56 -16.26
CA SER A 259 1.52 1.33 -16.23
C SER A 259 2.21 1.24 -14.87
N HIS A 260 2.13 0.09 -14.22
CA HIS A 260 2.56 -0.06 -12.85
C HIS A 260 3.12 -1.45 -12.57
N ASN A 261 3.98 -1.53 -11.57
CA ASN A 261 4.56 -2.76 -11.05
C ASN A 261 4.03 -3.00 -9.64
N ILE A 262 3.30 -4.09 -9.45
CA ILE A 262 2.88 -4.59 -8.15
C ILE A 262 4.02 -5.44 -7.60
N ARG A 263 4.86 -4.84 -6.74
CA ARG A 263 5.93 -5.57 -6.07
C ARG A 263 5.38 -6.49 -5.00
N HIS A 264 4.40 -6.01 -4.25
CA HIS A 264 3.69 -6.79 -3.25
C HIS A 264 2.25 -6.31 -3.09
N LEU A 265 1.32 -7.26 -2.98
CA LEU A 265 -0.05 -6.98 -2.57
C LEU A 265 -0.62 -8.15 -1.76
N SER A 266 -0.97 -7.91 -0.50
CA SER A 266 -1.52 -8.94 0.39
C SER A 266 -2.63 -8.40 1.29
N PHE A 267 -3.44 -9.33 1.81
CA PHE A 267 -4.59 -9.04 2.66
C PHE A 267 -4.43 -9.76 4.00
N GLY A 268 -4.33 -9.00 5.08
CA GLY A 268 -4.15 -9.49 6.43
C GLY A 268 -2.70 -9.90 6.73
N GLN A 269 -2.56 -10.98 7.50
CA GLN A 269 -1.25 -11.52 7.87
C GLN A 269 -0.73 -12.44 6.78
N SER A 270 0.59 -12.42 6.56
CA SER A 270 1.25 -13.38 5.67
C SER A 270 1.14 -14.78 6.24
N ILE A 271 0.71 -15.72 5.40
CA ILE A 271 0.61 -17.15 5.75
C ILE A 271 1.83 -17.84 5.15
N GLU A 272 2.54 -18.62 5.96
CA GLU A 272 3.71 -19.39 5.48
C GLU A 272 3.30 -20.35 4.36
N GLY A 273 4.08 -20.38 3.27
CA GLY A 273 3.81 -21.23 2.10
C GLY A 273 2.74 -20.72 1.12
N LYS A 274 2.00 -19.64 1.45
CA LYS A 274 1.01 -19.03 0.54
C LYS A 274 1.53 -17.70 -0.01
N GLY A 275 2.00 -17.72 -1.25
CA GLY A 275 2.40 -16.50 -1.96
C GLY A 275 1.20 -15.64 -2.34
N SER A 276 1.43 -14.33 -2.44
CA SER A 276 0.44 -13.40 -2.97
C SER A 276 0.37 -13.50 -4.51
N PRO A 277 -0.81 -13.69 -5.12
CA PRO A 277 -0.92 -13.95 -6.56
C PRO A 277 -0.44 -12.80 -7.46
N LEU A 278 -0.46 -11.57 -6.95
CA LEU A 278 -0.13 -10.36 -7.70
C LEU A 278 1.30 -9.87 -7.46
N ASP A 279 2.09 -10.59 -6.69
CA ASP A 279 3.48 -10.21 -6.40
C ASP A 279 4.36 -10.32 -7.65
N GLY A 280 5.10 -9.26 -7.94
CA GLY A 280 5.97 -9.14 -9.12
C GLY A 280 5.22 -8.90 -10.44
N HIS A 281 3.92 -8.60 -10.38
CA HIS A 281 3.11 -8.40 -11.57
C HIS A 281 3.32 -7.01 -12.17
N TYR A 282 3.46 -6.92 -13.49
CA TYR A 282 3.60 -5.66 -14.22
C TYR A 282 2.46 -5.51 -15.21
N GLU A 283 1.76 -4.38 -15.14
CA GLU A 283 0.67 -4.08 -16.05
C GLU A 283 0.91 -2.82 -16.86
N ILE A 284 0.50 -2.89 -18.13
CA ILE A 284 0.59 -1.78 -19.08
C ILE A 284 -0.78 -1.13 -19.18
N ALA A 285 -0.88 0.09 -18.64
CA ALA A 285 -2.07 0.91 -18.74
C ALA A 285 -1.67 2.26 -19.37
N SER A 286 -1.55 2.26 -20.70
CA SER A 286 -1.13 3.43 -21.48
C SER A 286 -2.18 4.54 -21.52
N ASP A 287 -3.45 4.18 -21.38
CA ASP A 287 -4.58 5.12 -21.33
C ASP A 287 -5.28 5.02 -19.98
N GLY A 288 -5.50 6.18 -19.34
CA GLY A 288 -6.25 6.27 -18.10
C GLY A 288 -7.73 5.98 -18.33
N ILE A 289 -8.31 5.08 -17.54
CA ILE A 289 -9.75 4.84 -17.52
C ILE A 289 -10.36 5.77 -16.48
N VAL A 290 -11.27 6.65 -16.90
CA VAL A 290 -12.11 7.41 -15.97
C VAL A 290 -13.22 6.48 -15.49
N PHE A 291 -13.09 6.00 -14.25
CA PHE A 291 -14.18 5.30 -13.58
C PHE A 291 -15.18 6.34 -13.05
N LEU A 292 -16.33 6.46 -13.72
CA LEU A 292 -17.51 7.08 -13.13
C LEU A 292 -18.25 5.97 -12.39
N GLU A 293 -18.12 5.92 -11.06
CA GLU A 293 -19.04 5.13 -10.23
C GLU A 293 -20.44 5.72 -10.42
N SER A 294 -21.35 4.90 -10.98
CA SER A 294 -22.76 5.22 -11.21
C SER A 294 -23.63 4.77 -10.04
#